data_AF-A0A9E5P2W7-F1
#
_entry.id   AF-A0A9E5P2W7-F1
#
_cell.length_a   1.000
_cell.length_b   1.000
_cell.length_c   1.000
_cell.angle_alpha   90.00
_cell.angle_beta   90.00
_cell.angle_gamma   90.00
#
_symmetry.space_group_name_H-M   'P 1'
#
loop_
_entity.id
_entity.type
_entity.pdbx_description
1 polymer ?
#
loop_
_entity_poly.entity_id
_entity_poly.type
_entity_poly.pdbx_seq_one_letter_code
_entity_poly.pdbx_strand_id
1 'polypeptide(L)' 'MIPNIENKVVVHFRDARIVKGYTYDFNPNKETFHVANVQNGREIIEVTTSQVKAVFFR' A
#
# COMPACT_ATOMS: atom_id res chain seq x y z
N MET A 1 -15.76 15.80 5.13
CA MET A 1 -15.29 15.69 3.74
C MET A 1 -13.78 15.51 3.80
N ILE A 2 -13.28 14.28 3.69
CA ILE A 2 -11.83 14.02 3.67
C ILE A 2 -11.37 14.41 2.25
N PRO A 3 -10.36 15.29 2.10
CA PRO A 3 -9.94 15.75 0.78
C PRO A 3 -9.51 14.56 -0.07
N ASN A 4 -9.94 14.59 -1.33
CA ASN A 4 -9.69 13.58 -2.35
C ASN A 4 -8.22 13.64 -2.82
N ILE A 5 -7.28 13.49 -1.87
CA ILE A 5 -5.88 13.21 -2.17
C ILE A 5 -5.87 11.73 -2.53
N GLU A 6 -5.70 11.44 -3.82
CA GLU A 6 -5.62 10.07 -4.30
C GLU A 6 -4.35 9.43 -3.74
N ASN A 7 -4.42 8.80 -2.55
CA ASN A 7 -3.29 8.08 -1.95
C ASN A 7 -3.02 6.74 -2.70
N LYS A 8 -2.98 6.80 -4.03
CA LYS A 8 -2.69 5.68 -4.91
C LYS A 8 -1.28 5.23 -4.64
N VAL A 9 -1.13 3.94 -4.44
CA VAL A 9 0.14 3.32 -4.13
C VAL A 9 0.37 2.10 -5.00
N VAL A 10 1.62 1.91 -5.39
CA VAL A 10 2.14 0.64 -5.91
C VAL A 10 3.16 0.11 -4.92
N VAL A 11 2.86 -1.03 -4.30
CA VAL A 11 3.76 -1.72 -3.39
C VAL A 11 4.47 -2.83 -4.17
N HIS A 12 5.79 -2.76 -4.22
CA HIS A 12 6.63 -3.81 -4.77
C HIS A 12 7.28 -4.59 -3.63
N PHE A 13 6.95 -5.87 -3.53
CA PHE A 13 7.49 -6.77 -2.51
C PHE A 13 8.86 -7.32 -2.92
N ARG A 14 9.64 -7.77 -1.93
CA ARG A 14 10.94 -8.42 -2.14
C ARG A 14 10.84 -9.73 -2.92
N ASP A 15 9.70 -10.40 -2.85
CA ASP A 15 9.38 -11.63 -3.59
C ASP A 15 8.84 -11.37 -5.01
N ALA A 16 8.98 -10.14 -5.52
CA ALA A 16 8.48 -9.68 -6.81
C ALA A 16 6.95 -9.58 -6.95
N ARG A 17 6.15 -9.83 -5.90
CA ARG A 17 4.72 -9.50 -5.93
C ARG A 17 4.51 -7.98 -6.03
N ILE A 18 3.44 -7.59 -6.72
CA ILE A 18 3.04 -6.20 -6.87
C ILE A 18 1.59 -6.06 -6.42
N VAL A 19 1.33 -5.13 -5.49
CA VAL A 19 -0.01 -4.74 -5.08
C VAL A 19 -0.23 -3.29 -5.48
N LYS A 20 -1.37 -3.02 -6.13
CA LYS A 20 -1.83 -1.68 -6.47
C LYS A 20 -3.07 -1.37 -5.65
N GLY A 21 -3.13 -0.17 -5.09
CA GLY A 21 -4.25 0.18 -4.23
C GLY A 21 -4.20 1.60 -3.72
N TYR A 22 -4.88 1.81 -2.59
CA TYR A 22 -4.84 3.04 -1.84
C TYR A 22 -4.37 2.77 -0.42
N THR A 23 -3.60 3.66 0.17
CA THR A 23 -3.20 3.59 1.58
C THR A 23 -3.57 4.87 2.31
N TYR A 24 -3.77 4.81 3.62
CA TYR A 24 -4.08 6.00 4.43
C TYR A 24 -3.18 6.13 5.66
N ASP A 25 -2.31 5.16 5.89
CA ASP A 25 -1.52 5.03 7.11
C ASP A 25 -0.07 4.60 6.86
N PHE A 26 0.41 4.63 5.61
CA PHE A 26 1.80 4.33 5.28
C PHE A 26 2.76 5.23 6.06
N ASN A 27 3.66 4.59 6.80
CA ASN A 27 4.77 5.22 7.48
C ASN A 27 5.97 4.26 7.43
N PRO A 28 7.11 4.67 6.84
CA PRO A 28 8.28 3.79 6.70
C PRO A 28 8.91 3.38 8.03
N ASN A 29 8.59 4.08 9.13
CA ASN A 29 9.07 3.76 10.47
C ASN A 29 8.14 2.79 11.23
N LYS A 30 6.98 2.41 10.67
CA LYS A 30 6.07 1.42 11.26
C LYS A 30 6.35 0.02 10.67
N GLU A 31 6.10 -1.00 11.49
CA GLU A 31 6.24 -2.40 11.08
C GLU A 31 5.26 -2.79 9.99
N THR A 32 4.05 -2.22 10.02
CA THR A 32 2.97 -2.51 9.07
C THR A 32 2.22 -1.26 8.62
N PHE A 33 1.53 -1.37 7.49
CA PHE A 33 0.55 -0.42 6.97
C PHE A 33 -0.52 -1.13 6.14
N HIS A 34 -1.60 -0.44 5.77
CA HIS A 34 -2.71 -1.03 5.05
C HIS A 34 -2.82 -0.55 3.61
N VAL A 35 -3.21 -1.46 2.72
CA VAL A 35 -3.51 -1.17 1.31
C VAL A 35 -4.88 -1.71 0.95
N ALA A 36 -5.78 -0.83 0.53
CA ALA A 36 -7.03 -1.20 -0.12
C ALA A 36 -6.72 -1.64 -1.57
N ASN A 37 -6.67 -2.96 -1.79
CA ASN A 37 -6.29 -3.57 -3.07
C ASN A 37 -7.39 -3.40 -4.12
N VAL A 38 -7.09 -2.72 -5.23
CA VAL A 38 -8.08 -2.49 -6.29
C VAL A 38 -8.25 -3.66 -7.26
N GLN A 39 -7.34 -4.63 -7.25
CA GLN A 39 -7.40 -5.78 -8.16
C GLN A 39 -8.34 -6.89 -7.67
N ASN A 40 -8.47 -7.04 -6.34
CA ASN A 40 -9.27 -8.11 -5.71
C ASN A 40 -10.51 -7.57 -4.98
N GLY A 41 -11.22 -6.60 -5.55
CA GLY A 41 -12.50 -6.15 -4.98
C GLY A 41 -12.40 -5.27 -3.73
N ARG A 42 -11.32 -4.50 -3.56
CA ARG A 42 -11.08 -3.57 -2.42
C ARG A 42 -10.83 -4.24 -1.07
N GLU A 43 -10.31 -5.47 -1.09
CA GLU A 43 -9.77 -6.10 0.13
C GLU A 43 -8.70 -5.21 0.78
N ILE A 44 -8.74 -5.09 2.10
CA ILE A 44 -7.70 -4.42 2.87
C ILE A 44 -6.62 -5.44 3.18
N ILE A 45 -5.41 -5.19 2.68
CA ILE A 45 -4.23 -6.02 2.92
C ILE A 45 -3.34 -5.31 3.94
N GLU A 46 -2.97 -6.02 5.01
CA GLU A 46 -1.88 -5.61 5.87
C GLU A 46 -0.53 -5.94 5.19
N VAL A 47 0.34 -4.94 5.10
CA VAL A 47 1.65 -5.05 4.47
C VAL A 47 2.73 -4.87 5.54
N THR A 48 3.58 -5.88 5.71
CA THR A 48 4.78 -5.77 6.56
C THR A 48 5.89 -5.02 5.83
N THR A 49 6.34 -3.89 6.39
CA THR A 49 7.34 -3.00 5.78
C THR A 49 8.66 -3.71 5.46
N SER A 50 9.06 -4.70 6.27
CA SER A 50 10.29 -5.48 6.04
C SER A 50 10.26 -6.31 4.75
N GLN A 51 9.07 -6.69 4.28
CA GLN A 51 8.86 -7.45 3.03
C GLN A 51 8.79 -6.55 1.80
N VAL A 52 8.74 -5.24 1.97
CA VAL A 52 8.62 -4.27 0.88
C VAL A 52 10.01 -3.91 0.35
N LYS A 53 10.13 -3.92 -0.99
CA LYS A 53 11.31 -3.45 -1.71
C LYS A 53 11.19 -1.95 -2.03
N ALA A 54 10.01 -1.52 -2.47
CA ALA A 54 9.75 -0.13 -2.80
C ALA A 54 8.25 0.17 -2.71
N VAL A 55 7.94 1.43 -2.38
CA VAL A 55 6.58 1.98 -2.41
C VAL A 55 6.60 3.19 -3.33
N PHE A 56 5.70 3.22 -4.32
CA PHE A 56 5.56 4.33 -5.26
C PHE A 56 4.21 5.03 -5.04
N PHE A 57 4.24 6.37 -4.98
CA PHE A 57 3.07 7.22 -4.83
C PHE A 57 2.79 8.00 -6.13
N ARG A 58 1.54 8.40 -6.34
CA ARG A 58 1.12 9.36 -7.38
C ARG A 58 0.47 10.58 -6.76
#